data_AF-A0A2V8RKW2-F1
#
_entry.id   AF-A0A2V8RKW2-F1
#
_cell.length_a   1.000
_cell.length_b   1.000
_cell.length_c   1.000
_cell.angle_alpha   90.00
_cell.angle_beta   90.00
_cell.angle_gamma   90.00
#
_symmetry.space_group_name_H-M   'P 1'
#
loop_
_entity.id
_entity.type
_entity.pdbx_description
1 polymer ?
#
loop_
_entity_poly.entity_id
_entity_poly.type
_entity_poly.pdbx_seq_one_letter_code
_entity_poly.pdbx_strand_id
1 'polypeptide(L)'
;MRRRGASRQRAARRARKGREHARVLCPPSSKRANQRQQISGWLNGSYAAGKPKVLELSSSGFIVMSKYLTFTDIVFKNEALLVAALASLGYVEVERGDQLPLYGYMGDERAERAQLVVRRQHIGPASNDLGFARTAEGYTPIISEYDQRTMMGGKFIARLRASYNERVVEEMQRRLRGTIRRDQQGSTLKLKIRY
;
A
#
# COMPACT_ATOMS: atom_id res chain seq x y z
N MET A 1 -34.40 -17.63 -61.65
CA MET A 1 -33.53 -16.79 -60.78
C MET A 1 -32.12 -17.39 -60.81
N ARG A 2 -31.15 -16.76 -61.51
CA ARG A 2 -29.99 -15.99 -60.95
C ARG A 2 -29.35 -16.70 -59.73
N ARG A 3 -28.05 -17.01 -59.62
CA ARG A 3 -26.79 -16.77 -60.35
C ARG A 3 -25.70 -17.64 -59.66
N ARG A 4 -24.72 -18.16 -60.44
CA ARG A 4 -23.22 -18.19 -60.23
C ARG A 4 -22.66 -18.71 -58.89
N GLY A 5 -21.56 -19.47 -58.78
CA GLY A 5 -20.45 -19.90 -59.65
C GLY A 5 -19.59 -20.91 -58.83
N ALA A 6 -18.86 -21.86 -59.42
CA ALA A 6 -17.47 -21.70 -59.89
C ALA A 6 -16.54 -21.12 -58.78
N SER A 7 -15.39 -21.65 -58.38
CA SER A 7 -14.38 -22.43 -59.11
C SER A 7 -13.15 -22.69 -58.20
N ARG A 8 -12.57 -23.89 -58.32
CA ARG A 8 -11.14 -24.15 -58.64
C ARG A 8 -9.99 -23.59 -57.76
N GLN A 9 -9.08 -24.54 -57.49
CA GLN A 9 -7.61 -24.50 -57.72
C GLN A 9 -6.74 -23.67 -56.75
N ARG A 10 -5.83 -24.34 -56.02
CA ARG A 10 -4.40 -24.58 -56.34
C ARG A 10 -3.56 -23.30 -56.47
N ALA A 11 -2.58 -23.14 -55.57
CA ALA A 11 -1.17 -22.76 -55.84
C ALA A 11 -0.53 -22.36 -54.49
N ALA A 12 0.44 -23.09 -53.95
CA ALA A 12 1.86 -23.04 -54.30
C ALA A 12 2.51 -21.66 -54.09
N ARG A 13 3.49 -21.58 -53.17
CA ARG A 13 4.86 -21.11 -53.45
C ARG A 13 5.78 -21.16 -52.21
N ARG A 14 6.89 -21.90 -52.40
CA ARG A 14 8.16 -21.78 -51.67
C ARG A 14 8.71 -20.35 -51.76
N ALA A 15 9.48 -19.91 -50.76
CA ALA A 15 10.90 -19.53 -50.93
C ALA A 15 11.56 -19.04 -49.63
N ARG A 16 12.84 -19.39 -49.52
CA ARG A 16 13.83 -19.11 -48.47
C ARG A 16 14.24 -17.62 -48.40
N LYS A 17 14.70 -17.15 -47.23
CA LYS A 17 16.05 -16.55 -47.03
C LYS A 17 16.29 -16.21 -45.57
N GLY A 18 17.43 -16.65 -45.03
CA GLY A 18 17.90 -16.23 -43.72
C GLY A 18 18.56 -14.86 -43.75
N ARG A 19 18.86 -14.34 -42.55
CA ARG A 19 20.04 -13.51 -42.25
C ARG A 19 20.23 -13.45 -40.73
N GLU A 20 21.47 -13.72 -40.34
CA GLU A 20 22.08 -13.46 -39.04
C GLU A 20 22.03 -11.97 -38.67
N HIS A 21 22.39 -11.66 -37.42
CA HIS A 21 22.88 -10.39 -36.84
C HIS A 21 22.29 -10.32 -35.41
N ALA A 22 23.00 -10.03 -34.33
CA ALA A 22 24.42 -9.82 -34.08
C ALA A 22 24.62 -9.96 -32.56
N ARG A 23 25.84 -10.36 -32.17
CA ARG A 23 26.33 -10.33 -30.80
C ARG A 23 26.14 -8.93 -30.20
N VAL A 24 25.54 -8.84 -29.01
CA VAL A 24 25.68 -7.64 -28.17
C VAL A 24 26.84 -7.91 -27.21
N LEU A 25 27.98 -7.31 -27.56
CA LEU A 25 29.13 -7.14 -26.69
C LEU A 25 28.78 -6.16 -25.57
N CYS A 26 29.21 -6.49 -24.34
CA CYS A 26 29.51 -5.49 -23.32
C CYS A 26 30.60 -4.53 -23.81
N PRO A 27 30.50 -3.23 -23.48
CA PRO A 27 31.66 -2.36 -23.46
C PRO A 27 32.21 -2.14 -22.03
N PRO A 28 33.49 -1.75 -21.90
CA PRO A 28 34.27 -1.87 -20.67
C PRO A 28 34.52 -0.54 -19.95
N SER A 29 34.94 -0.66 -18.69
CA SER A 29 35.95 0.15 -17.97
C SER A 29 36.06 1.65 -18.21
N SER A 30 36.01 2.44 -17.13
CA SER A 30 37.04 3.45 -16.91
C SER A 30 37.32 3.67 -15.42
N LYS A 31 38.58 3.45 -15.04
CA LYS A 31 39.19 4.05 -13.86
C LYS A 31 39.39 5.54 -14.15
N ARG A 32 39.12 6.41 -13.18
CA ARG A 32 39.87 7.67 -13.05
C ARG A 32 39.95 8.09 -11.59
N ALA A 33 41.19 8.23 -11.15
CA ALA A 33 41.62 8.73 -9.88
C ALA A 33 41.64 10.28 -9.87
N ASN A 34 41.83 10.79 -8.66
CA ASN A 34 42.49 12.04 -8.30
C ASN A 34 41.59 13.26 -8.13
N GLN A 35 41.43 13.72 -6.88
CA GLN A 35 42.06 14.98 -6.48
C GLN A 35 42.21 15.08 -4.96
N ARG A 36 43.45 14.97 -4.49
CA ARG A 36 43.89 15.54 -3.20
C ARG A 36 43.94 17.06 -3.37
N GLN A 37 43.33 17.79 -2.44
CA GLN A 37 43.85 19.09 -2.02
C GLN A 37 43.90 19.07 -0.49
N GLN A 38 45.13 19.13 0.02
CA GLN A 38 45.45 19.54 1.38
C GLN A 38 45.40 21.05 1.44
N ILE A 39 44.96 21.65 2.55
CA ILE A 39 45.75 22.69 3.24
C ILE A 39 45.40 22.71 4.75
N SER A 40 46.47 22.70 5.57
CA SER A 40 46.68 23.30 6.92
C SER A 40 45.48 23.59 7.85
N GLY A 41 45.51 23.35 9.16
CA GLY A 41 46.60 23.14 10.10
C GLY A 41 46.09 23.44 11.53
N TRP A 42 47.00 23.35 12.49
CA TRP A 42 46.93 23.71 13.93
C TRP A 42 46.65 22.57 14.94
N LEU A 43 47.76 22.21 15.60
CA LEU A 43 47.87 21.46 16.85
C LEU A 43 47.21 22.23 18.02
N ASN A 44 46.56 21.50 18.92
CA ASN A 44 47.00 21.29 20.32
C ASN A 44 45.82 20.82 21.19
N GLY A 45 46.04 19.84 22.06
CA GLY A 45 45.11 19.53 23.15
C GLY A 45 45.13 18.08 23.62
N SER A 46 46.21 17.67 24.28
CA SER A 46 46.31 16.42 25.04
C SER A 46 45.44 16.47 26.30
N TYR A 47 44.54 15.49 26.50
CA TYR A 47 44.03 15.13 27.83
C TYR A 47 43.86 13.60 27.96
N ALA A 48 44.77 13.02 28.75
CA ALA A 48 44.59 11.95 29.73
C ALA A 48 43.58 10.81 29.49
N ALA A 49 44.16 9.61 29.34
CA ALA A 49 43.85 8.37 30.05
C ALA A 49 42.41 8.16 30.56
N GLY A 50 41.67 7.31 29.83
CA GLY A 50 40.48 6.62 30.35
C GLY A 50 40.30 5.31 29.60
N LYS A 51 40.53 4.18 30.26
CA LYS A 51 40.24 2.84 29.73
C LYS A 51 38.73 2.72 29.47
N PRO A 52 38.26 2.34 28.27
CA PRO A 52 36.87 1.92 28.14
C PRO A 52 36.74 0.46 28.57
N LYS A 53 36.11 0.34 29.74
CA LYS A 53 35.28 -0.77 30.24
C LYS A 53 34.82 -1.73 29.12
N VAL A 54 35.25 -2.99 29.20
CA VAL A 54 34.61 -4.10 28.50
C VAL A 54 33.16 -4.13 29.00
N LEU A 55 32.24 -3.70 28.17
CA LEU A 55 30.81 -3.91 28.39
C LEU A 55 30.40 -5.00 27.42
N GLU A 56 29.96 -6.12 28.00
CA GLU A 56 29.36 -7.25 27.31
C GLU A 56 28.47 -6.81 26.16
N LEU A 57 28.80 -7.30 24.97
CA LEU A 57 27.87 -7.35 23.85
C LEU A 57 26.82 -8.42 24.16
N SER A 58 25.79 -8.04 24.94
CA SER A 58 24.51 -8.75 24.89
C SER A 58 23.90 -8.50 23.51
N SER A 59 24.28 -9.35 22.57
CA SER A 59 23.57 -9.55 21.32
C SER A 59 22.25 -10.27 21.62
N SER A 60 21.26 -9.51 22.12
CA SER A 60 19.88 -9.97 22.27
C SER A 60 18.99 -9.00 21.53
N GLY A 61 18.37 -9.51 20.47
CA GLY A 61 17.81 -8.76 19.36
C GLY A 61 16.78 -7.69 19.74
N PHE A 62 17.03 -6.47 19.27
CA PHE A 62 15.96 -5.53 18.97
C PHE A 62 15.31 -5.98 17.65
N ILE A 63 14.36 -6.92 17.73
CA ILE A 63 13.33 -7.03 16.70
C ILE A 63 12.59 -5.70 16.75
N VAL A 64 12.77 -4.85 15.74
CA VAL A 64 11.97 -3.65 15.57
C VAL A 64 10.52 -4.12 15.36
N MET A 65 9.76 -4.17 16.45
CA MET A 65 8.35 -4.52 16.41
C MET A 65 7.61 -3.42 15.64
N SER A 66 6.93 -3.79 14.56
CA SER A 66 6.05 -2.86 13.84
C SER A 66 4.95 -2.40 14.80
N LYS A 67 5.03 -1.14 15.20
CA LYS A 67 4.05 -0.49 16.08
C LYS A 67 2.72 -0.35 15.33
N TYR A 68 1.60 -0.55 16.01
CA TYR A 68 0.30 -0.17 15.45
C TYR A 68 0.08 1.33 15.59
N LEU A 69 -0.36 1.93 14.51
CA LEU A 69 -0.75 3.33 14.40
C LEU A 69 -2.28 3.39 14.47
N THR A 70 -2.77 4.19 15.41
CA THR A 70 -4.18 4.58 15.49
C THR A 70 -4.34 5.95 14.87
N PHE A 71 -5.23 6.09 13.87
CA PHE A 71 -5.42 7.35 13.15
C PHE A 71 -6.64 8.09 13.69
N THR A 72 -6.50 8.72 14.86
CA THR A 72 -7.62 9.39 15.54
C THR A 72 -8.24 10.53 14.74
N ASP A 73 -7.51 11.11 13.77
CA ASP A 73 -7.99 12.12 12.82
C ASP A 73 -8.87 11.54 11.69
N ILE A 74 -8.95 10.22 11.59
CA ILE A 74 -9.72 9.50 10.59
C ILE A 74 -10.82 8.72 11.28
N VAL A 75 -12.05 9.21 11.12
CA VAL A 75 -13.25 8.61 11.71
C VAL A 75 -14.23 8.22 10.61
N PHE A 76 -14.55 6.94 10.55
CA PHE A 76 -15.61 6.39 9.69
C PHE A 76 -16.90 6.24 10.51
N LYS A 77 -17.92 7.03 10.22
CA LYS A 77 -19.12 7.10 11.07
C LYS A 77 -20.03 5.87 11.00
N ASN A 78 -20.17 5.30 9.81
CA ASN A 78 -21.14 4.22 9.55
C ASN A 78 -20.42 2.91 9.24
N GLU A 79 -20.70 1.89 10.04
CA GLU A 79 -20.10 0.55 9.90
C GLU A 79 -20.39 -0.09 8.54
N ALA A 80 -21.65 -0.11 8.11
CA ALA A 80 -22.05 -0.77 6.87
C ALA A 80 -21.38 -0.13 5.65
N LEU A 81 -21.25 1.20 5.64
CA LEU A 81 -20.54 1.91 4.57
C LEU A 81 -19.02 1.65 4.62
N LEU A 82 -18.44 1.51 5.82
CA LEU A 82 -17.03 1.14 5.98
C LEU A 82 -16.75 -0.28 5.47
N VAL A 83 -17.56 -1.27 5.87
CA VAL A 83 -17.44 -2.65 5.38
C VAL A 83 -17.61 -2.71 3.87
N ALA A 84 -18.59 -1.96 3.33
CA ALA A 84 -18.78 -1.89 1.89
C ALA A 84 -17.57 -1.24 1.19
N ALA A 85 -16.98 -0.19 1.77
CA ALA A 85 -15.77 0.45 1.23
C ALA A 85 -14.58 -0.51 1.23
N LEU A 86 -14.35 -1.25 2.32
CA LEU A 86 -13.34 -2.31 2.41
C LEU A 86 -13.50 -3.38 1.32
N ALA A 87 -14.74 -3.86 1.12
CA ALA A 87 -15.04 -4.83 0.08
C ALA A 87 -14.68 -4.32 -1.32
N SER A 88 -14.87 -3.03 -1.58
CA SER A 88 -14.52 -2.38 -2.87
C SER A 88 -13.02 -2.35 -3.13
N LEU A 89 -12.22 -2.38 -2.06
CA LEU A 89 -10.77 -2.45 -2.13
C LEU A 89 -10.25 -3.90 -2.16
N GLY A 90 -11.14 -4.89 -2.12
CA GLY A 90 -10.81 -6.32 -2.16
C GLY A 90 -10.84 -7.01 -0.79
N TYR A 91 -11.13 -6.30 0.29
CA TYR A 91 -11.18 -6.87 1.65
C TYR A 91 -12.63 -7.23 2.00
N VAL A 92 -13.08 -8.40 1.54
CA VAL A 92 -14.48 -8.84 1.65
C VAL A 92 -14.79 -9.52 3.00
N GLU A 93 -13.81 -10.21 3.58
CA GLU A 93 -13.95 -10.90 4.86
C GLU A 93 -13.61 -9.93 6.00
N VAL A 94 -14.65 -9.45 6.69
CA VAL A 94 -14.54 -8.56 7.85
C VAL A 94 -15.24 -9.23 9.04
N GLU A 95 -14.45 -9.58 10.06
CA GLU A 95 -14.97 -10.05 11.34
C GLU A 95 -15.53 -8.89 12.15
N ARG A 96 -16.63 -9.14 12.87
CA ARG A 96 -17.30 -8.18 13.75
C ARG A 96 -17.34 -8.73 15.18
N GLY A 97 -17.07 -7.88 16.15
CA GLY A 97 -17.16 -8.22 17.58
C GLY A 97 -16.97 -7.00 18.45
N ASP A 98 -17.07 -7.15 19.77
CA ASP A 98 -16.93 -6.00 20.68
C ASP A 98 -15.47 -5.68 21.04
N GLN A 99 -14.60 -6.68 21.12
CA GLN A 99 -13.17 -6.54 21.48
C GLN A 99 -12.31 -7.63 20.85
N LEU A 100 -12.29 -7.71 19.53
CA LEU A 100 -11.50 -8.70 18.82
C LEU A 100 -9.99 -8.44 19.03
N PRO A 101 -9.18 -9.48 19.32
CA PRO A 101 -7.73 -9.39 19.32
C PRO A 101 -7.21 -9.12 17.91
N LEU A 102 -6.15 -8.32 17.83
CA LEU A 102 -5.35 -8.17 16.62
C LEU A 102 -4.09 -9.01 16.74
N TYR A 103 -3.73 -9.69 15.66
CA TYR A 103 -2.51 -10.47 15.58
C TYR A 103 -1.48 -9.82 14.67
N GLY A 104 -0.22 -9.87 15.10
CA GLY A 104 0.91 -9.48 14.28
C GLY A 104 1.26 -10.52 13.21
N TYR A 105 2.23 -10.18 12.36
CA TYR A 105 2.77 -11.07 11.35
C TYR A 105 3.34 -12.37 11.95
N MET A 106 3.87 -12.34 13.17
CA MET A 106 4.37 -13.54 13.86
C MET A 106 3.27 -14.32 14.60
N GLY A 107 2.00 -13.88 14.50
CA GLY A 107 0.89 -14.48 15.24
C GLY A 107 0.82 -14.05 16.70
N ASP A 108 1.63 -13.06 17.09
CA ASP A 108 1.63 -12.44 18.40
C ASP A 108 0.37 -11.59 18.61
N GLU A 109 -0.34 -11.83 19.71
CA GLU A 109 -1.48 -11.00 20.09
C GLU A 109 -1.02 -9.59 20.48
N ARG A 110 -1.80 -8.60 20.08
CA ARG A 110 -1.55 -7.19 20.35
C ARG A 110 -2.47 -6.68 21.44
N ALA A 111 -2.01 -5.64 22.14
CA ALA A 111 -2.76 -5.04 23.23
C ALA A 111 -4.01 -4.30 22.73
N GLU A 112 -3.96 -3.80 21.50
CA GLU A 112 -5.04 -3.11 20.83
C GLU A 112 -6.23 -4.05 20.55
N ARG A 113 -7.44 -3.53 20.76
CA ARG A 113 -8.70 -4.23 20.50
C ARG A 113 -9.48 -3.51 19.41
N ALA A 114 -10.15 -4.28 18.57
CA ALA A 114 -10.92 -3.76 17.44
C ALA A 114 -12.34 -4.34 17.44
N GLN A 115 -13.27 -3.59 16.87
CA GLN A 115 -14.64 -4.03 16.66
C GLN A 115 -14.84 -4.64 15.28
N LEU A 116 -14.04 -4.18 14.30
CA LEU A 116 -13.96 -4.80 12.99
C LEU A 116 -12.52 -5.24 12.72
N VAL A 117 -12.34 -6.45 12.22
CA VAL A 117 -11.01 -6.98 11.88
C VAL A 117 -11.02 -7.60 10.49
N VAL A 118 -10.05 -7.21 9.67
CA VAL A 118 -9.66 -7.95 8.47
C VAL A 118 -8.42 -8.75 8.82
N ARG A 119 -8.53 -10.08 8.80
CA ARG A 119 -7.42 -10.97 9.15
C ARG A 119 -6.30 -10.91 8.12
N ARG A 120 -5.06 -11.04 8.58
CA ARG A 120 -3.84 -11.02 7.74
C ARG A 120 -3.91 -11.92 6.50
N GLN A 121 -4.58 -13.07 6.63
CA GLN A 121 -4.77 -14.05 5.54
C GLN A 121 -5.55 -13.48 4.34
N HIS A 122 -6.34 -12.42 4.54
CA HIS A 122 -7.10 -11.72 3.50
C HIS A 122 -6.40 -10.44 3.00
N ILE A 123 -5.22 -10.12 3.55
CA ILE A 123 -4.46 -8.92 3.22
C ILE A 123 -3.20 -9.30 2.43
N GLY A 124 -2.39 -10.19 2.99
CA GLY A 124 -1.13 -10.59 2.40
C GLY A 124 -0.28 -11.41 3.36
N PRO A 125 0.65 -12.23 2.84
CA PRO A 125 1.42 -13.16 3.66
C PRO A 125 2.28 -12.45 4.70
N ALA A 126 2.81 -11.26 4.40
CA ALA A 126 3.69 -10.48 5.29
C ALA A 126 2.94 -9.43 6.13
N SER A 127 1.61 -9.40 6.08
CA SER A 127 0.80 -8.38 6.75
C SER A 127 0.39 -8.79 8.16
N ASN A 128 0.02 -7.78 8.95
CA ASN A 128 -0.63 -7.97 10.23
C ASN A 128 -2.17 -7.90 10.04
N ASP A 129 -2.92 -8.14 11.10
CA ASP A 129 -4.35 -7.87 11.09
C ASP A 129 -4.63 -6.37 10.94
N LEU A 130 -5.69 -6.03 10.22
CA LEU A 130 -6.18 -4.67 10.09
C LEU A 130 -7.39 -4.50 11.00
N GLY A 131 -7.28 -3.61 11.98
CA GLY A 131 -8.35 -3.35 12.94
C GLY A 131 -9.06 -2.03 12.72
N PHE A 132 -10.29 -1.94 13.23
CA PHE A 132 -11.01 -0.68 13.43
C PHE A 132 -11.60 -0.64 14.83
N ALA A 133 -11.16 0.33 15.63
CA ALA A 133 -11.70 0.60 16.95
C ALA A 133 -12.91 1.52 16.86
N ARG A 134 -14.00 1.15 17.53
CA ARG A 134 -15.21 1.93 17.70
C ARG A 134 -14.99 2.95 18.81
N THR A 135 -15.18 4.21 18.46
CA THR A 135 -15.16 5.37 19.34
C THR A 135 -16.56 5.97 19.43
N ALA A 136 -16.75 7.00 20.24
CA ALA A 136 -18.02 7.73 20.30
C ALA A 136 -18.40 8.37 18.95
N GLU A 137 -17.42 8.67 18.09
CA GLU A 137 -17.63 9.36 16.81
C GLU A 137 -17.76 8.41 15.61
N GLY A 138 -17.33 7.16 15.74
CA GLY A 138 -17.34 6.18 14.65
C GLY A 138 -16.26 5.13 14.81
N TYR A 139 -15.59 4.79 13.71
CA TYR A 139 -14.55 3.77 13.65
C TYR A 139 -13.22 4.39 13.24
N THR A 140 -12.19 4.14 14.05
CA THR A 140 -10.83 4.62 13.86
C THR A 140 -9.94 3.44 13.44
N PRO A 141 -9.17 3.54 12.35
CA PRO A 141 -8.34 2.43 11.90
C PRO A 141 -7.13 2.23 12.83
N ILE A 142 -6.83 0.96 13.08
CA ILE A 142 -5.65 0.46 13.79
C ILE A 142 -4.84 -0.36 12.78
N ILE A 143 -3.70 0.18 12.35
CA ILE A 143 -2.88 -0.41 11.27
C ILE A 143 -1.42 -0.45 11.71
N SER A 144 -0.72 -1.56 11.46
CA SER A 144 0.72 -1.60 11.69
C SER A 144 1.45 -0.54 10.85
N GLU A 145 2.55 0.02 11.36
CA GLU A 145 3.41 0.96 10.64
C GLU A 145 3.98 0.34 9.35
N TYR A 146 4.17 -0.99 9.35
CA TYR A 146 4.58 -1.72 8.16
C TYR A 146 3.47 -1.67 7.10
N ASP A 147 2.27 -2.11 7.47
CA ASP A 147 1.12 -2.18 6.56
C ASP A 147 0.69 -0.80 6.07
N GLN A 148 0.80 0.24 6.91
CA GLN A 148 0.54 1.61 6.50
C GLN A 148 1.46 2.06 5.35
N ARG A 149 2.70 1.58 5.30
CA ARG A 149 3.66 1.89 4.23
C ARG A 149 3.53 0.98 3.02
N THR A 150 3.18 -0.29 3.23
CA THR A 150 3.23 -1.32 2.17
C THR A 150 1.89 -1.54 1.50
N MET A 151 0.78 -1.49 2.24
CA MET A 151 -0.55 -1.72 1.68
C MET A 151 -0.87 -0.73 0.57
N MET A 152 -1.14 -1.26 -0.63
CA MET A 152 -1.43 -0.47 -1.83
C MET A 152 -0.36 0.61 -2.12
N GLY A 153 0.91 0.34 -1.80
CA GLY A 153 2.01 1.29 -1.96
C GLY A 153 1.88 2.52 -1.06
N GLY A 154 1.43 2.32 0.18
CA GLY A 154 1.26 3.38 1.17
C GLY A 154 0.01 4.24 0.99
N LYS A 155 -0.89 3.84 0.09
CA LYS A 155 -2.10 4.61 -0.27
C LYS A 155 -3.39 4.04 0.28
N PHE A 156 -3.31 2.98 1.10
CA PHE A 156 -4.47 2.27 1.61
C PHE A 156 -5.49 3.20 2.29
N ILE A 157 -5.07 3.98 3.29
CA ILE A 157 -5.95 4.90 4.02
C ILE A 157 -6.60 5.93 3.09
N ALA A 158 -5.84 6.51 2.16
CA ALA A 158 -6.37 7.49 1.21
C ALA A 158 -7.44 6.87 0.30
N ARG A 159 -7.20 5.65 -0.19
CA ARG A 159 -8.14 4.90 -1.03
C ARG A 159 -9.38 4.46 -0.24
N LEU A 160 -9.22 4.05 1.01
CA LEU A 160 -10.33 3.69 1.90
C LEU A 160 -11.22 4.90 2.16
N ARG A 161 -10.62 6.07 2.43
CA ARG A 161 -11.36 7.32 2.62
C ARG A 161 -12.14 7.73 1.38
N ALA A 162 -11.51 7.64 0.20
CA ALA A 162 -12.19 7.93 -1.07
C ALA A 162 -13.37 6.98 -1.31
N SER A 163 -13.15 5.67 -1.17
CA SER A 163 -14.20 4.65 -1.35
C SER A 163 -15.35 4.82 -0.34
N TYR A 164 -15.04 5.11 0.92
CA TYR A 164 -16.05 5.39 1.95
C TYR A 164 -16.90 6.63 1.59
N ASN A 165 -16.26 7.72 1.18
CA ASN A 165 -16.96 8.95 0.80
C ASN A 165 -17.88 8.74 -0.41
N GLU A 166 -17.45 7.97 -1.40
CA GLU A 166 -18.30 7.58 -2.53
C GLU A 166 -19.56 6.85 -2.04
N ARG A 167 -19.41 5.91 -1.09
CA ARG A 167 -20.53 5.16 -0.50
C ARG A 167 -21.46 6.02 0.33
N VAL A 168 -20.93 6.99 1.07
CA VAL A 168 -21.75 8.00 1.77
C VAL A 168 -22.59 8.80 0.78
N VAL A 169 -21.99 9.24 -0.33
CA VAL A 169 -22.71 10.02 -1.34
C VAL A 169 -23.77 9.17 -2.05
N GLU A 170 -23.48 7.93 -2.39
CA GLU A 170 -24.45 7.00 -2.97
C GLU A 170 -25.63 6.72 -2.01
N GLU A 171 -25.35 6.57 -0.71
CA GLU A 171 -26.39 6.40 0.31
C GLU A 171 -27.26 7.66 0.44
N MET A 172 -26.63 8.84 0.46
CA MET A 172 -27.35 10.12 0.52
C MET A 172 -28.18 10.37 -0.74
N GLN A 173 -27.65 10.00 -1.92
CA GLN A 173 -28.40 10.07 -3.18
C GLN A 173 -29.67 9.21 -3.12
N ARG A 174 -29.53 7.96 -2.66
CA ARG A 174 -30.67 7.03 -2.50
C ARG A 174 -31.71 7.59 -1.53
N ARG A 175 -31.28 8.13 -0.40
CA ARG A 175 -32.19 8.71 0.61
C ARG A 175 -32.92 9.95 0.12
N LEU A 176 -32.20 10.85 -0.54
CA LEU A 176 -32.75 12.14 -0.99
C LEU A 176 -33.41 12.07 -2.38
N ARG A 177 -33.38 10.89 -3.04
CA ARG A 177 -33.79 10.70 -4.45
C ARG A 177 -33.12 11.69 -5.42
N GLY A 178 -31.95 12.19 -5.03
CA GLY A 178 -31.25 13.25 -5.73
C GLY A 178 -30.46 12.75 -6.94
N THR A 179 -29.92 13.69 -7.71
CA THR A 179 -28.92 13.40 -8.76
C THR A 179 -27.54 13.83 -8.28
N ILE A 180 -26.54 12.95 -8.39
CA ILE A 180 -25.13 13.29 -8.11
C ILE A 180 -24.54 14.06 -9.30
N ARG A 181 -23.96 15.23 -9.03
CA ARG A 181 -23.02 15.87 -9.95
C ARG A 181 -21.61 15.75 -9.38
N ARG A 182 -20.72 15.17 -10.17
CA ARG A 182 -19.28 15.15 -9.89
C ARG A 182 -18.69 16.43 -10.46
N ASP A 183 -18.06 17.22 -9.62
CA ASP A 183 -17.31 18.41 -10.02
C ASP A 183 -15.84 18.22 -9.65
N GLN A 184 -14.97 18.20 -10.65
CA GLN A 184 -13.53 18.10 -10.45
C GLN A 184 -12.95 19.51 -10.44
N GLN A 185 -12.58 19.98 -9.25
CA GLN A 185 -11.84 21.24 -9.09
C GLN A 185 -10.36 20.89 -8.83
N GLY A 186 -9.56 20.87 -9.89
CA GLY A 186 -8.16 20.48 -9.83
C GLY A 186 -7.98 19.03 -9.36
N SER A 187 -7.27 18.82 -8.25
CA SER A 187 -7.06 17.51 -7.64
C SER A 187 -8.17 17.06 -6.69
N THR A 188 -9.17 17.91 -6.43
CA THR A 188 -10.24 17.63 -5.46
C THR A 188 -11.54 17.29 -6.18
N LEU A 189 -12.08 16.10 -5.89
CA LEU A 189 -13.40 15.66 -6.31
C LEU A 189 -14.46 16.19 -5.34
N LYS A 190 -15.32 17.11 -5.78
CA LYS A 190 -16.51 17.55 -5.04
C LYS A 190 -17.73 16.80 -5.56
N LEU A 191 -18.44 16.13 -4.65
CA LEU A 191 -19.69 15.43 -4.95
C LEU A 191 -20.85 16.28 -4.43
N LYS A 192 -21.65 16.84 -5.33
CA LYS A 192 -22.83 17.65 -4.99
C LYS A 192 -24.10 16.87 -5.32
N ILE A 193 -24.95 16.68 -4.31
CA ILE A 193 -26.28 16.07 -4.48
C ILE A 193 -27.29 17.21 -4.66
N ARG A 194 -28.06 17.16 -5.75
CA ARG A 194 -29.24 18.02 -5.93
C ARG A 194 -30.49 17.17 -5.70
N TYR A 195 -31.38 17.63 -4.85
CA TYR A 195 -32.70 17.06 -4.58
C TYR A 195 -33.73 18.20 -4.60
#